data_AF-A0A950UJB8-F1
#
_entry.id   AF-A0A950UJB8-F1
#
_cell.length_a   1.000
_cell.length_b   1.000
_cell.length_c   1.000
_cell.angle_alpha   90.00
_cell.angle_beta   90.00
_cell.angle_gamma   90.00
#
_symmetry.space_group_name_H-M   'P 1'
#
loop_
_entity.id
_entity.type
_entity.pdbx_description
1 polymer ?
#
loop_
_entity_poly.entity_id
_entity_poly.type
_entity_poly.pdbx_seq_one_letter_code
_entity_poly.pdbx_strand_id
1 'polypeptide(L)'
;MTTMTPATTATNNLATPLPLKRRAGFAFNHVFLLGYCAVLLSGLMIQFTEWEHPCPLCIVQRMAIMLCAMGPAYVIARSRTGQVVRSDVMTGFGMALVGAVAGLVMSARQVLLHIMPPDPGVGSTLLGLHLYTWGLVTFVVVFAGCGFYLLVSDELVPGPVRYGWVSRMALWLFALIILANAVIVFFEEGLHWFLPANPVTYRLIH
;
A
#
# COMPACT_ATOMS: atom_id res chain seq x y z
N MET A 1 20.38 50.14 46.52
CA MET A 1 20.09 49.01 47.42
C MET A 1 18.78 48.39 46.96
N THR A 2 18.87 47.39 46.09
CA THR A 2 17.84 46.39 45.69
C THR A 2 18.52 45.50 44.63
N THR A 3 19.27 44.49 45.07
CA THR A 3 18.91 43.06 45.03
C THR A 3 18.95 42.42 43.63
N MET A 4 20.07 41.71 43.39
CA MET A 4 20.18 40.32 42.87
C MET A 4 18.83 39.63 42.54
N THR A 5 18.63 38.79 41.50
CA THR A 5 19.42 37.64 40.96
C THR A 5 18.65 37.05 39.72
N PRO A 6 19.06 35.94 39.06
CA PRO A 6 19.04 35.82 37.60
C PRO A 6 18.16 34.64 37.10
N ALA A 7 18.45 34.16 35.89
CA ALA A 7 18.11 32.84 35.34
C ALA A 7 16.70 32.65 34.78
N THR A 8 16.59 32.78 33.45
CA THR A 8 15.71 31.89 32.69
C THR A 8 16.61 30.90 31.97
N THR A 9 16.78 29.76 32.64
CA THR A 9 17.35 28.52 32.17
C THR A 9 16.89 28.23 30.74
N ALA A 10 17.78 28.41 29.76
CA ALA A 10 17.63 27.79 28.46
C ALA A 10 17.79 26.28 28.68
N THR A 11 16.70 25.61 29.08
CA THR A 11 16.67 24.16 29.16
C THR A 11 16.86 23.63 27.75
N ASN A 12 18.06 23.11 27.53
CA ASN A 12 18.36 22.12 26.52
C ASN A 12 17.13 21.25 26.29
N ASN A 13 16.44 21.47 25.17
CA ASN A 13 15.49 20.52 24.60
C ASN A 13 16.30 19.34 24.07
N LEU A 14 16.90 18.58 25.00
CA LEU A 14 17.39 17.24 24.75
C LEU A 14 16.21 16.49 24.17
N ALA A 15 16.40 15.95 22.98
CA ALA A 15 15.44 15.16 22.23
C ALA A 15 14.74 14.13 23.13
N THR A 16 13.58 14.46 23.67
CA THR A 16 12.74 13.48 24.32
C THR A 16 12.32 12.48 23.24
N PRO A 17 12.54 11.18 23.45
CA PRO A 17 12.10 10.19 22.48
C PRO A 17 10.58 10.33 22.30
N LEU A 18 10.14 10.45 21.04
CA LEU A 18 8.72 10.47 20.70
C LEU A 18 7.96 9.40 21.50
N PRO A 19 6.77 9.71 22.06
CA PRO A 19 5.99 8.75 22.84
C PRO A 19 5.73 7.49 22.00
N LEU A 20 5.75 6.33 22.65
CA LEU A 20 5.70 5.01 22.02
C LEU A 20 4.57 4.89 20.98
N LYS A 21 3.39 5.46 21.28
CA LYS A 21 2.22 5.47 20.40
C LYS A 21 2.48 6.16 19.05
N ARG A 22 3.22 7.27 19.04
CA ARG A 22 3.57 8.00 17.81
C ARG A 22 4.62 7.26 16.97
N ARG A 23 5.52 6.52 17.62
CA ARG A 23 6.45 5.61 16.91
C ARG A 23 5.70 4.43 16.29
N ALA A 24 4.73 3.88 17.00
CA ALA A 24 3.88 2.81 16.49
C ALA A 24 3.08 3.25 15.27
N GLY A 25 2.50 4.47 15.27
CA GLY A 25 1.82 5.02 14.09
C GLY A 25 2.73 5.14 12.88
N PHE A 26 3.96 5.65 13.05
CA PHE A 26 4.93 5.73 11.96
C PHE A 26 5.39 4.35 11.45
N ALA A 27 5.63 3.41 12.36
CA ALA A 27 5.99 2.03 12.03
C ALA A 27 4.85 1.33 11.27
N PHE A 28 3.60 1.54 11.68
CA PHE A 28 2.42 0.99 11.01
C PHE A 28 2.37 1.43 9.54
N ASN A 29 2.60 2.72 9.25
CA ASN A 29 2.64 3.20 7.86
C ASN A 29 3.73 2.50 7.03
N HIS A 30 4.90 2.22 7.64
CA HIS A 30 5.98 1.47 6.95
C HIS A 30 5.60 0.01 6.73
N VAL A 31 5.09 -0.66 7.76
CA VAL A 31 4.66 -2.07 7.67
C VAL A 31 3.55 -2.22 6.64
N PHE A 32 2.59 -1.30 6.61
CA PHE A 32 1.53 -1.30 5.62
C PHE A 32 2.09 -1.14 4.20
N LEU A 33 2.94 -0.14 3.97
CA LEU A 33 3.53 0.12 2.65
C LEU A 33 4.37 -1.07 2.18
N LEU A 34 5.25 -1.59 3.04
CA LEU A 34 6.12 -2.72 2.73
C LEU A 34 5.33 -4.03 2.56
N GLY A 35 4.26 -4.23 3.33
CA GLY A 35 3.35 -5.35 3.19
C GLY A 35 2.73 -5.40 1.80
N TYR A 36 2.21 -4.28 1.30
CA TYR A 36 1.70 -4.24 -0.08
C TYR A 36 2.78 -4.29 -1.15
N CYS A 37 3.98 -3.75 -0.89
CA CYS A 37 5.12 -3.98 -1.79
C CYS A 37 5.43 -5.47 -1.91
N ALA A 38 5.38 -6.22 -0.80
CA ALA A 38 5.59 -7.67 -0.80
C ALA A 38 4.50 -8.42 -1.57
N VAL A 39 3.22 -8.03 -1.44
CA VAL A 39 2.11 -8.60 -2.22
C VAL A 39 2.25 -8.33 -3.73
N LEU A 40 2.67 -7.12 -4.10
CA LEU A 40 2.93 -6.79 -5.51
C LEU A 40 4.12 -7.58 -6.06
N LEU A 41 5.19 -7.71 -5.27
CA LEU A 41 6.36 -8.50 -5.63
C LEU A 41 6.03 -9.99 -5.76
N SER A 42 5.23 -10.56 -4.87
CA SER A 42 4.82 -11.96 -4.97
C SER A 42 3.97 -12.20 -6.23
N GLY A 43 3.08 -11.28 -6.58
CA GLY A 43 2.32 -11.32 -7.83
C GLY A 43 3.21 -11.28 -9.07
N LEU A 44 4.25 -10.43 -9.07
CA LEU A 44 5.24 -10.38 -10.15
C LEU A 44 6.08 -11.66 -10.22
N MET A 45 6.50 -12.20 -9.07
CA MET A 45 7.27 -13.44 -9.02
C MET A 45 6.48 -14.59 -9.64
N ILE A 46 5.22 -14.78 -9.24
CA ILE A 46 4.36 -15.85 -9.78
C ILE A 46 4.18 -15.69 -11.31
N GLN A 47 4.00 -14.46 -11.79
CA GLN A 47 3.87 -14.17 -13.22
C GLN A 47 5.11 -14.61 -14.02
N PHE A 48 6.32 -14.39 -13.50
CA PHE A 48 7.55 -14.77 -14.19
C PHE A 48 7.95 -16.24 -13.98
N THR A 49 7.50 -16.88 -12.88
CA THR A 49 7.80 -18.30 -12.63
C THR A 49 6.85 -19.24 -13.35
N GLU A 50 5.55 -18.96 -13.31
CA GLU A 50 4.51 -19.83 -13.88
C GLU A 50 4.23 -19.54 -15.35
N TRP A 51 4.78 -18.45 -15.91
CA TRP A 51 4.53 -17.98 -17.27
C TRP A 51 3.03 -17.82 -17.61
N GLU A 52 2.16 -17.73 -16.60
CA GLU A 52 0.74 -17.45 -16.76
C GLU A 52 0.53 -15.95 -16.98
N HIS A 53 -0.11 -15.59 -18.08
CA HIS A 53 -0.45 -14.19 -18.36
C HIS A 53 -1.50 -13.68 -17.37
N PRO A 54 -1.34 -12.47 -16.79
CA PRO A 54 -2.29 -11.95 -15.84
C PRO A 54 -3.62 -11.63 -16.53
N CYS A 55 -4.70 -12.02 -15.85
CA CYS A 55 -6.05 -11.70 -16.29
C CYS A 55 -6.32 -10.19 -16.20
N PRO A 56 -7.22 -9.61 -17.02
CA PRO A 56 -7.54 -8.18 -16.95
C PRO A 56 -7.98 -7.73 -15.55
N LEU A 57 -8.70 -8.61 -14.84
CA LEU A 57 -9.16 -8.35 -13.48
C LEU A 57 -8.00 -8.31 -12.46
N CYS A 58 -6.96 -9.10 -12.70
CA CYS A 58 -5.76 -9.19 -11.89
C CYS A 58 -4.95 -7.88 -11.99
N ILE A 59 -4.89 -7.29 -13.19
CA ILE A 59 -4.25 -5.98 -13.42
C ILE A 59 -4.97 -4.88 -12.63
N VAL A 60 -6.32 -4.84 -12.70
CA VAL A 60 -7.12 -3.86 -11.95
C VAL A 60 -6.93 -4.02 -10.44
N GLN A 61 -6.81 -5.26 -9.94
CA GLN A 61 -6.51 -5.50 -8.53
C GLN A 61 -5.12 -4.98 -8.12
N ARG A 62 -4.09 -5.17 -8.96
CA ARG A 62 -2.77 -4.57 -8.72
C ARG A 62 -2.83 -3.05 -8.69
N MET A 63 -3.61 -2.43 -9.57
CA MET A 63 -3.85 -0.98 -9.55
C MET A 63 -4.55 -0.52 -8.27
N ALA A 64 -5.53 -1.28 -7.79
CA ALA A 64 -6.18 -0.99 -6.51
C ALA A 64 -5.20 -1.11 -5.32
N ILE A 65 -4.31 -2.11 -5.31
CA ILE A 65 -3.25 -2.24 -4.30
C ILE A 65 -2.29 -1.04 -4.36
N MET A 66 -1.88 -0.61 -5.55
CA MET A 66 -1.03 0.57 -5.72
C MET A 66 -1.72 1.83 -5.20
N LEU A 67 -3.03 2.00 -5.46
CA LEU A 67 -3.81 3.11 -4.93
C LEU A 67 -3.92 3.05 -3.39
N CYS A 68 -4.12 1.86 -2.82
CA CYS A 68 -4.10 1.66 -1.36
C CYS A 68 -2.77 2.09 -0.74
N ALA A 69 -1.67 1.63 -1.32
CA ALA A 69 -0.31 1.87 -0.83
C ALA A 69 0.14 3.34 -1.00
N MET A 70 -0.48 4.08 -1.92
CA MET A 70 -0.23 5.52 -2.09
C MET A 70 -0.62 6.32 -0.83
N GLY A 71 -1.62 5.85 -0.08
CA GLY A 71 -2.04 6.44 1.19
C GLY A 71 -0.93 6.56 2.24
N PRO A 72 -0.38 5.45 2.76
CA PRO A 72 0.74 5.47 3.71
C PRO A 72 2.02 6.03 3.07
N ALA A 73 2.24 5.85 1.76
CA ALA A 73 3.36 6.48 1.06
C ALA A 73 3.29 8.02 1.12
N TYR A 74 2.09 8.60 0.98
CA TYR A 74 1.86 10.04 1.15
C TYR A 74 2.19 10.49 2.58
N VAL A 75 1.74 9.76 3.61
CA VAL A 75 2.05 10.07 5.01
C VAL A 75 3.56 10.03 5.27
N ILE A 76 4.26 9.01 4.74
CA ILE A 76 5.72 8.88 4.85
C ILE A 76 6.42 10.00 4.08
N ALA A 77 5.94 10.38 2.90
CA ALA A 77 6.52 11.48 2.12
C ALA A 77 6.35 12.84 2.83
N ARG A 78 5.18 13.10 3.44
CA ARG A 78 4.92 14.29 4.25
C ARG A 78 5.79 14.37 5.50
N SER A 79 6.25 13.24 6.03
CA SER A 79 7.24 13.26 7.12
C SER A 79 8.57 13.92 6.74
N ARG A 80 8.89 14.07 5.43
CA ARG A 80 10.09 14.81 4.96
C ARG A 80 10.05 16.29 5.32
N THR A 81 8.86 16.90 5.36
CA THR A 81 8.69 18.32 5.70
C THR A 81 8.69 18.57 7.23
N GLY A 82 8.87 17.51 8.04
CA GLY A 82 9.08 17.61 9.49
C GLY A 82 7.83 17.86 10.34
N GLN A 83 6.70 18.18 9.72
CA GLN A 83 5.40 18.35 10.39
C GLN A 83 4.36 17.47 9.68
N VAL A 84 3.96 16.39 10.34
CA VAL A 84 2.81 15.58 9.92
C VAL A 84 1.64 16.02 10.77
N VAL A 85 0.63 16.60 10.12
CA VAL A 85 -0.61 17.01 10.80
C VAL A 85 -1.63 15.87 10.70
N ARG A 86 -2.58 15.83 11.62
CA ARG A 86 -3.69 14.87 11.60
C ARG A 86 -4.41 14.84 10.24
N SER A 87 -4.61 16.01 9.63
CA SER A 87 -5.23 16.12 8.31
C SER A 87 -4.47 15.33 7.25
N ASP A 88 -3.13 15.38 7.23
CA ASP A 88 -2.31 14.63 6.28
C ASP A 88 -2.50 13.12 6.44
N VAL A 89 -2.58 12.65 7.69
CA VAL A 89 -2.84 11.24 8.02
C VAL A 89 -4.23 10.84 7.55
N MET A 90 -5.26 11.65 7.83
CA MET A 90 -6.63 11.37 7.39
C MET A 90 -6.73 11.34 5.86
N THR A 91 -6.06 12.25 5.14
CA THR A 91 -5.99 12.22 3.68
C THR A 91 -5.31 10.95 3.17
N GLY A 92 -4.18 10.57 3.76
CA GLY A 92 -3.47 9.33 3.42
C GLY A 92 -4.34 8.08 3.58
N PHE A 93 -4.97 7.92 4.74
CA PHE A 93 -5.83 6.78 5.01
C PHE A 93 -7.15 6.83 4.22
N GLY A 94 -7.67 8.01 3.90
CA GLY A 94 -8.80 8.17 3.00
C GLY A 94 -8.50 7.68 1.58
N MET A 95 -7.34 8.04 1.02
CA MET A 95 -6.87 7.51 -0.26
C MET A 95 -6.73 5.98 -0.21
N ALA A 96 -6.17 5.45 0.89
CA ALA A 96 -6.04 4.02 1.07
C ALA A 96 -7.39 3.29 1.09
N LEU A 97 -8.39 3.88 1.76
CA LEU A 97 -9.73 3.30 1.88
C LEU A 97 -10.46 3.28 0.53
N VAL A 98 -10.33 4.33 -0.29
CA VAL A 98 -10.90 4.37 -1.65
C VAL A 98 -10.31 3.25 -2.50
N GLY A 99 -8.99 3.06 -2.45
CA GLY A 99 -8.33 1.93 -3.11
C GLY A 99 -8.84 0.58 -2.61
N ALA A 100 -9.03 0.45 -1.29
CA ALA A 100 -9.45 -0.81 -0.68
C ALA A 100 -10.87 -1.19 -1.10
N VAL A 101 -11.80 -0.23 -1.14
CA VAL A 101 -13.17 -0.46 -1.63
C VAL A 101 -13.17 -0.85 -3.10
N ALA A 102 -12.41 -0.16 -3.95
CA ALA A 102 -12.28 -0.53 -5.35
C ALA A 102 -11.73 -1.96 -5.51
N GLY A 103 -10.70 -2.32 -4.75
CA GLY A 103 -10.13 -3.67 -4.71
C GLY A 103 -11.12 -4.73 -4.24
N LEU A 104 -11.87 -4.47 -3.16
CA LEU A 104 -12.90 -5.36 -2.64
C LEU A 104 -13.96 -5.69 -3.69
N VAL A 105 -14.47 -4.67 -4.40
CA VAL A 105 -15.50 -4.87 -5.44
C VAL A 105 -14.96 -5.76 -6.57
N MET A 106 -13.72 -5.50 -7.01
CA MET A 106 -13.11 -6.26 -8.11
C MET A 106 -12.77 -7.70 -7.71
N SER A 107 -12.23 -7.91 -6.52
CA SER A 107 -11.96 -9.26 -5.99
C SER A 107 -13.25 -10.03 -5.69
N ALA A 108 -14.27 -9.38 -5.14
CA ALA A 108 -15.58 -9.99 -4.91
C ALA A 108 -16.21 -10.45 -6.23
N ARG A 109 -16.12 -9.63 -7.29
CA ARG A 109 -16.55 -10.02 -8.64
C ARG A 109 -15.81 -11.26 -9.14
N GLN A 110 -14.49 -11.34 -8.92
CA GLN A 110 -13.70 -12.51 -9.34
C GLN A 110 -14.16 -13.78 -8.64
N VAL A 111 -14.39 -13.70 -7.33
CA VAL A 111 -14.86 -14.82 -6.53
C VAL A 111 -16.25 -15.26 -6.99
N LEU A 112 -17.16 -14.31 -7.26
CA LEU A 112 -18.51 -14.59 -7.76
C LEU A 112 -18.51 -15.25 -9.14
N LEU A 113 -17.56 -14.89 -10.02
CA LEU A 113 -17.46 -15.52 -11.35
C LEU A 113 -17.03 -16.98 -11.29
N HIS A 114 -16.30 -17.37 -10.25
CA HIS A 114 -15.79 -18.75 -10.07
C HIS A 114 -16.52 -19.53 -8.97
N ILE A 115 -17.70 -19.07 -8.53
CA ILE A 115 -18.54 -19.77 -7.53
C ILE A 115 -19.50 -20.79 -8.18
N MET A 116 -19.77 -20.69 -9.49
CA MET A 116 -20.77 -21.51 -10.18
C MET A 116 -20.14 -22.75 -10.85
N PRO A 117 -20.61 -23.98 -10.58
CA PRO A 117 -20.16 -25.19 -11.28
C PRO A 117 -20.51 -25.11 -12.78
N PRO A 118 -19.68 -25.60 -13.73
CA PRO A 118 -18.74 -26.73 -13.64
C PRO A 118 -17.25 -26.35 -13.76
N ASP A 119 -16.80 -25.29 -13.09
CA ASP A 119 -15.39 -24.87 -13.16
C ASP A 119 -14.57 -25.40 -11.96
N PRO A 120 -13.46 -26.13 -12.17
CA PRO A 120 -12.57 -26.60 -11.10
C PRO A 120 -11.72 -25.49 -10.45
N GLY A 121 -12.04 -24.22 -10.69
CA GLY A 121 -11.22 -23.06 -10.33
C GLY A 121 -10.10 -22.83 -11.36
N VAL A 122 -9.87 -21.57 -11.73
CA VAL A 122 -8.82 -21.17 -12.67
C VAL A 122 -7.72 -20.43 -11.89
N GLY A 123 -6.47 -20.84 -12.10
CA GLY A 123 -5.26 -20.18 -11.58
C GLY A 123 -4.59 -20.90 -10.40
N SER A 124 -3.29 -20.63 -10.24
CA SER A 124 -2.44 -21.21 -9.19
C SER A 124 -3.02 -21.04 -7.79
N THR A 125 -2.86 -22.08 -6.95
CA THR A 125 -3.31 -22.07 -5.56
C THR A 125 -2.11 -21.81 -4.65
N LEU A 126 -2.26 -20.84 -3.75
CA LEU A 126 -1.27 -20.56 -2.71
C LEU A 126 -1.86 -21.02 -1.38
N LEU A 127 -1.26 -22.05 -0.76
CA LEU A 127 -1.75 -22.70 0.46
C LEU A 127 -3.19 -23.26 0.34
N GLY A 128 -3.57 -23.76 -0.85
CA GLY A 128 -4.89 -24.37 -1.08
C GLY A 128 -6.04 -23.37 -1.30
N LEU A 129 -5.77 -22.06 -1.30
CA LEU A 129 -6.70 -21.02 -1.74
C LEU A 129 -6.24 -20.43 -3.07
N HIS A 130 -7.18 -20.18 -3.98
CA HIS A 130 -6.88 -19.46 -5.21
C HIS A 130 -6.44 -18.02 -4.94
N LEU A 131 -5.57 -17.48 -5.80
CA LEU A 131 -5.02 -16.12 -5.69
C LEU A 131 -6.09 -15.03 -5.57
N TYR A 132 -7.26 -15.21 -6.18
CA TYR A 132 -8.36 -14.24 -6.11
C TYR A 132 -9.02 -14.18 -4.72
N THR A 133 -9.05 -15.29 -3.98
CA THR A 133 -9.57 -15.32 -2.60
C THR A 133 -8.59 -14.62 -1.67
N TRP A 134 -7.28 -14.82 -1.88
CA TRP A 134 -6.24 -14.07 -1.16
C TRP A 134 -6.32 -12.57 -1.45
N GLY A 135 -6.58 -12.17 -2.70
CA GLY A 135 -6.85 -10.79 -3.07
C GLY A 135 -7.94 -10.17 -2.20
N LEU A 136 -9.10 -10.84 -2.11
CA LEU A 136 -10.22 -10.40 -1.27
C LEU A 136 -9.81 -10.27 0.21
N VAL A 137 -9.13 -11.28 0.77
CA VAL A 137 -8.69 -11.27 2.18
C VAL A 137 -7.77 -10.08 2.46
N THR A 138 -6.80 -9.80 1.60
CA THR A 138 -5.86 -8.68 1.82
C THR A 138 -6.57 -7.33 1.82
N PHE A 139 -7.55 -7.11 0.94
CA PHE A 139 -8.32 -5.87 0.92
C PHE A 139 -9.24 -5.74 2.15
N VAL A 140 -9.84 -6.82 2.65
CA VAL A 140 -10.63 -6.80 3.89
C VAL A 140 -9.75 -6.43 5.08
N VAL A 141 -8.59 -7.07 5.22
CA VAL A 141 -7.63 -6.80 6.30
C VAL A 141 -7.19 -5.33 6.28
N VAL A 142 -6.91 -4.78 5.10
CA VAL A 142 -6.50 -3.39 4.96
C VAL A 142 -7.65 -2.43 5.21
N PHE A 143 -8.85 -2.72 4.72
CA PHE A 143 -10.02 -1.90 5.00
C PHE A 143 -10.26 -1.79 6.51
N ALA A 144 -10.24 -2.92 7.21
CA ALA A 144 -10.36 -2.97 8.66
C ALA A 144 -9.19 -2.27 9.38
N GLY A 145 -7.95 -2.48 8.91
CA GLY A 145 -6.75 -1.85 9.45
C GLY A 145 -6.74 -0.33 9.31
N CYS A 146 -7.14 0.19 8.15
CA CYS A 146 -7.32 1.62 7.91
C CYS A 146 -8.43 2.21 8.79
N GLY A 147 -9.55 1.50 8.92
CA GLY A 147 -10.65 1.89 9.81
C GLY A 147 -10.20 1.97 11.26
N PHE A 148 -9.52 0.94 11.76
CA PHE A 148 -8.97 0.92 13.11
C PHE A 148 -7.93 2.02 13.33
N TYR A 149 -7.02 2.23 12.39
CA TYR A 149 -6.03 3.29 12.48
C TYR A 149 -6.68 4.68 12.58
N LEU A 150 -7.75 4.92 11.81
CA LEU A 150 -8.50 6.17 11.86
C LEU A 150 -9.19 6.39 13.21
N LEU A 151 -9.73 5.32 13.84
CA LEU A 151 -10.34 5.39 15.17
C LEU A 151 -9.34 5.82 16.26
N VAL A 152 -8.08 5.40 16.16
CA VAL A 152 -7.02 5.70 17.14
C VAL A 152 -6.06 6.78 16.64
N SER A 153 -6.45 7.50 15.57
CA SER A 153 -5.55 8.40 14.84
C SER A 153 -5.00 9.53 15.72
N ASP A 154 -5.76 9.99 16.71
CA ASP A 154 -5.36 11.06 17.65
C ASP A 154 -4.10 10.69 18.45
N GLU A 155 -3.91 9.42 18.76
CA GLU A 155 -2.75 8.92 19.51
C GLU A 155 -1.59 8.50 18.60
N LEU A 156 -1.89 8.22 17.33
CA LEU A 156 -0.98 7.63 16.35
C LEU A 156 -0.38 8.65 15.38
N VAL A 157 -0.80 9.93 15.40
CA VAL A 157 -0.22 10.98 14.55
C VAL A 157 1.30 11.01 14.77
N PRO A 158 2.12 10.74 13.72
CA PRO A 158 3.57 10.85 13.82
C PRO A 158 3.91 12.27 14.27
N GLY A 159 4.65 12.41 15.39
CA GLY A 159 5.12 13.72 15.85
C GLY A 159 6.18 14.30 14.92
N PRO A 160 7.06 15.21 15.39
CA PRO A 160 8.26 15.57 14.62
C PRO A 160 9.16 14.33 14.48
N VAL A 161 9.00 13.59 13.39
CA VAL A 161 9.76 12.36 13.10
C VAL A 161 10.87 12.71 12.13
N ARG A 162 12.10 12.24 12.42
CA ARG A 162 13.22 12.37 11.48
C ARG A 162 13.01 11.40 10.32
N TYR A 163 12.91 11.95 9.13
CA TYR A 163 12.94 11.17 7.89
C TYR A 163 14.25 10.39 7.78
N GLY A 164 14.17 9.06 7.86
CA GLY A 164 15.32 8.16 7.84
C GLY A 164 15.60 7.56 6.45
N TRP A 165 16.76 6.90 6.32
CA TRP A 165 17.13 6.16 5.12
C TRP A 165 16.13 5.02 4.79
N VAL A 166 15.55 4.38 5.82
CA VAL A 166 14.52 3.34 5.67
C VAL A 166 13.28 3.88 4.96
N SER A 167 12.79 5.06 5.38
CA SER A 167 11.64 5.73 4.75
C SER A 167 11.93 6.13 3.30
N ARG A 168 13.19 6.46 2.99
CA ARG A 168 13.64 6.71 1.62
C ARG A 168 13.63 5.44 0.79
N MET A 169 14.16 4.35 1.31
CA MET A 169 14.24 3.10 0.59
C MET A 169 12.85 2.49 0.35
N ALA A 170 11.94 2.57 1.33
CA ALA A 170 10.56 2.10 1.17
C ALA A 170 9.81 2.86 0.07
N LEU A 171 9.95 4.19 0.00
CA LEU A 171 9.34 4.99 -1.05
C LEU A 171 9.95 4.71 -2.43
N TRP A 172 11.27 4.53 -2.52
CA TRP A 172 11.93 4.16 -3.77
C TRP A 172 11.54 2.77 -4.25
N LEU A 173 11.48 1.79 -3.33
CA LEU A 173 11.02 0.45 -3.63
C LEU A 173 9.60 0.48 -4.18
N PHE A 174 8.69 1.18 -3.51
CA PHE A 174 7.31 1.32 -3.97
C PHE A 174 7.23 1.99 -5.36
N ALA A 175 7.99 3.06 -5.59
CA ALA A 175 8.03 3.73 -6.89
C ALA A 175 8.56 2.81 -8.00
N LEU A 176 9.59 2.01 -7.71
CA LEU A 176 10.15 1.05 -8.66
C LEU A 176 9.14 -0.05 -9.00
N ILE A 177 8.40 -0.56 -8.01
CA ILE A 177 7.36 -1.57 -8.20
C ILE A 177 6.21 -1.01 -9.06
N ILE A 178 5.79 0.23 -8.82
CA ILE A 178 4.77 0.89 -9.66
C ILE A 178 5.27 0.97 -11.10
N LEU A 179 6.51 1.44 -11.30
CA LEU A 179 7.09 1.56 -12.64
C LEU A 179 7.17 0.20 -13.33
N ALA A 180 7.65 -0.84 -12.64
CA ALA A 180 7.72 -2.19 -13.18
C ALA A 180 6.35 -2.73 -13.58
N ASN A 181 5.33 -2.57 -12.71
CA ASN A 181 3.95 -2.99 -13.04
C ASN A 181 3.38 -2.18 -14.21
N ALA A 182 3.59 -0.87 -14.26
CA ALA A 182 3.13 -0.03 -15.36
C ALA A 182 3.78 -0.43 -16.69
N VAL A 183 5.08 -0.73 -16.68
CA VAL A 183 5.81 -1.21 -17.86
C VAL A 183 5.26 -2.56 -18.33
N ILE A 184 5.04 -3.52 -17.42
CA ILE A 184 4.47 -4.84 -17.75
C ILE A 184 3.07 -4.71 -18.35
N VAL A 185 2.19 -3.93 -17.71
CA VAL A 185 0.84 -3.68 -18.20
C VAL A 185 0.88 -3.00 -19.57
N PHE A 186 1.79 -2.04 -19.77
CA PHE A 186 1.97 -1.41 -21.07
C PHE A 186 2.40 -2.43 -22.15
N PHE A 187 3.32 -3.34 -21.83
CA PHE A 187 3.72 -4.44 -22.73
C PHE A 187 2.60 -5.46 -23.01
N GLU A 188 1.67 -5.66 -22.07
CA GLU A 188 0.53 -6.57 -22.23
C GLU A 188 -0.61 -5.95 -23.05
N GLU A 189 -1.01 -4.72 -22.73
CA GLU A 189 -2.07 -3.97 -23.42
C GLU A 189 -1.63 -3.50 -24.81
N GLY A 190 -0.34 -3.21 -24.99
CA GLY A 190 0.15 -2.57 -26.20
C GLY A 190 -0.49 -1.19 -26.40
N LEU A 191 -0.85 -0.88 -27.65
CA LEU A 191 -1.57 0.34 -28.02
C LEU A 191 -3.09 0.12 -28.14
N HIS A 192 -3.61 -1.01 -27.67
CA HIS A 192 -5.02 -1.34 -27.74
C HIS A 192 -5.78 -0.86 -26.50
N TRP A 193 -7.01 -0.37 -26.71
CA TRP A 193 -7.84 0.22 -25.65
C TRP A 193 -8.55 -0.82 -24.76
N PHE A 194 -8.47 -2.11 -25.09
CA PHE A 194 -9.17 -3.18 -24.38
C PHE A 194 -8.38 -4.50 -24.44
N LEU A 195 -8.07 -5.05 -23.26
CA LEU A 195 -7.47 -6.37 -23.14
C LEU A 195 -8.51 -7.47 -23.41
N PRO A 196 -8.22 -8.45 -24.29
CA PRO A 196 -9.08 -9.62 -24.45
C PRO A 196 -9.18 -10.40 -23.13
N ALA A 197 -10.32 -11.04 -22.88
CA ALA A 197 -10.57 -11.76 -21.63
C ALA A 197 -9.56 -12.88 -21.33
N ASN A 198 -8.89 -13.43 -22.36
CA ASN A 198 -7.86 -14.47 -22.27
C ASN A 198 -6.64 -14.10 -23.16
N PRO A 199 -5.63 -13.40 -22.64
CA PRO A 199 -4.40 -13.13 -23.38
C PRO A 199 -3.48 -14.37 -23.42
N VAL A 200 -3.11 -14.81 -24.63
CA VAL A 200 -2.16 -15.93 -24.88
C VAL A 200 -0.79 -15.43 -25.37
N THR A 201 -0.57 -14.11 -25.43
CA THR A 201 0.66 -13.50 -25.98
C THR A 201 0.83 -12.05 -25.51
N TYR A 202 2.08 -11.60 -25.33
CA TYR A 202 2.41 -10.18 -25.12
C TYR A 202 2.25 -9.43 -26.45
N ARG A 203 1.23 -8.57 -26.57
CA ARG A 203 0.84 -7.98 -27.86
C ARG A 203 1.83 -6.96 -28.45
N LEU A 204 2.78 -6.45 -27.65
CA LEU A 204 3.83 -5.52 -28.11
C LEU A 204 5.08 -6.21 -28.65
N ILE A 205 5.32 -7.48 -28.30
CA ILE A 205 6.44 -8.26 -28.80
C ILE A 205 5.83 -9.42 -29.57
N HIS A 206 5.59 -9.15 -30.85
CA HIS A 206 4.97 -10.10 -31.78
C HIS A 206 5.94 -11.19 -32.21
#